data_AF-A0A2P2BPG8-F1
#
_entry.id   AF-A0A2P2BPG8-F1
#
_cell.length_a   1.000
_cell.length_b   1.000
_cell.length_c   1.000
_cell.angle_alpha   90.00
_cell.angle_beta   90.00
_cell.angle_gamma   90.00
#
_symmetry.space_group_name_H-M   'P 1'
#
loop_
_entity.id
_entity.type
_entity.pdbx_description
1 polymer ?
#
loop_
_entity_poly.entity_id
_entity_poly.type
_entity_poly.pdbx_seq_one_letter_code
_entity_poly.pdbx_strand_id
1 'polypeptide(L)'
;MSLSCSNIIKAKNVNLKGVKTINNLSQIESEEERKLREDLEKKLSEKKEEINIKLQEAQKEYDDIIDKAKAEASQIIEESKLERENIEKKAYEEGYNQGLKNGYEDGYKESYEENIEKAKKESEEIVNNASKLLIQAKDKVAEYMNLNKEEILKISISIAQQVLRDEFKSESSMNTLLTKIIEEYELKENIVIKVNPLYKDSLNNEILSLKECNKLKGDVFVLEDESIDIGNAIIENIKGRIIVGVDAVIDKVKEELL
;
A
#
# COMPACT_ATOMS: atom_id res chain seq x y z
N MET A 1 7.44 -7.56 -111.27
CA MET A 1 7.96 -6.42 -112.07
C MET A 1 9.24 -6.92 -112.72
N SER A 2 9.21 -7.36 -114.00
CA SER A 2 9.36 -6.52 -115.22
C SER A 2 10.72 -5.79 -115.20
N LEU A 3 11.63 -5.87 -116.16
CA LEU A 3 11.61 -6.17 -117.60
C LEU A 3 12.95 -6.88 -117.97
N SER A 4 13.06 -7.84 -118.91
CA SER A 4 12.90 -7.74 -120.38
C SER A 4 13.90 -6.74 -121.00
N CYS A 5 14.75 -6.97 -122.00
CA CYS A 5 14.77 -7.80 -123.22
C CYS A 5 16.26 -7.90 -123.66
N SER A 6 16.81 -9.04 -124.09
CA SER A 6 16.74 -9.62 -125.44
C SER A 6 17.34 -8.77 -126.56
N ASN A 7 18.33 -9.30 -127.29
CA ASN A 7 18.33 -9.46 -128.76
C ASN A 7 19.62 -10.13 -129.26
N ILE A 8 19.56 -11.34 -129.84
CA ILE A 8 19.23 -11.69 -131.25
C ILE A 8 20.39 -11.27 -132.17
N ILE A 9 21.21 -12.15 -132.76
CA ILE A 9 21.01 -13.31 -133.67
C ILE A 9 21.51 -12.98 -135.09
N LYS A 10 22.28 -13.94 -135.62
CA LYS A 10 22.50 -14.34 -137.03
C LYS A 10 23.01 -13.30 -138.03
N ALA A 11 24.17 -13.62 -138.58
CA ALA A 11 24.23 -13.84 -140.02
C ALA A 11 24.86 -15.22 -140.31
N LYS A 12 24.08 -16.04 -141.01
CA LYS A 12 24.54 -17.24 -141.71
C LYS A 12 25.38 -16.77 -142.91
N ASN A 13 26.54 -17.40 -143.10
CA ASN A 13 27.49 -17.24 -144.22
C ASN A 13 28.67 -16.30 -143.97
N VAL A 14 29.68 -16.80 -143.24
CA VAL A 14 31.07 -16.41 -143.49
C VAL A 14 31.93 -17.68 -143.45
N ASN A 15 32.61 -17.97 -144.56
CA ASN A 15 33.60 -19.04 -144.69
C ASN A 15 34.99 -18.42 -144.48
N LEU A 16 35.67 -18.78 -143.39
CA LEU A 16 37.04 -18.34 -143.11
C LEU A 16 38.00 -19.51 -143.33
N LYS A 17 38.53 -19.61 -144.55
CA LYS A 17 39.74 -20.38 -144.86
C LYS A 17 40.97 -19.52 -144.55
N GLY A 18 41.63 -19.84 -143.44
CA GLY A 18 43.01 -19.46 -143.16
C GLY A 18 43.23 -18.23 -142.28
N VAL A 19 44.26 -18.37 -141.43
CA VAL A 19 45.18 -17.36 -140.86
C VAL A 19 45.10 -17.11 -139.33
N LYS A 20 46.26 -17.44 -138.74
CA LYS A 20 46.94 -16.99 -137.52
C LYS A 20 46.40 -17.40 -136.15
N THR A 21 47.13 -18.35 -135.55
CA THR A 21 47.45 -18.35 -134.13
C THR A 21 47.96 -16.95 -133.74
N ILE A 22 47.15 -16.20 -132.99
CA ILE A 22 47.62 -15.04 -132.24
C ILE A 22 48.09 -15.61 -130.91
N ASN A 23 49.38 -15.93 -130.83
CA ASN A 23 50.09 -15.87 -129.56
C ASN A 23 50.02 -14.43 -129.06
N ASN A 24 49.84 -14.28 -127.74
CA ASN A 24 49.76 -13.04 -126.97
C ASN A 24 48.49 -12.20 -127.14
N LEU A 25 47.63 -12.28 -126.13
CA LEU A 25 47.47 -11.14 -125.23
C LEU A 25 47.33 -11.71 -123.81
N SER A 26 48.49 -11.89 -123.18
CA SER A 26 48.61 -11.75 -121.74
C SER A 26 47.69 -10.62 -121.28
N GLN A 27 46.77 -10.90 -120.34
CA GLN A 27 46.30 -9.87 -119.43
C GLN A 27 47.53 -9.42 -118.63
N ILE A 28 48.30 -8.54 -119.24
CA ILE A 28 49.19 -7.64 -118.54
C ILE A 28 48.19 -6.71 -117.86
N GLU A 29 47.89 -6.96 -116.58
CA GLU A 29 47.57 -5.83 -115.70
C GLU A 29 48.67 -4.82 -115.98
N SER A 30 48.31 -3.60 -116.40
CA SER A 30 49.32 -2.56 -116.51
C SER A 30 50.03 -2.50 -115.16
N GLU A 31 51.35 -2.36 -115.18
CA GLU A 31 52.17 -2.32 -113.97
C GLU A 31 51.69 -1.21 -113.00
N GLU A 32 50.96 -0.22 -113.54
CA GLU A 32 50.27 0.85 -112.82
C GLU A 32 48.96 0.42 -112.13
N GLU A 33 48.08 -0.36 -112.77
CA GLU A 33 46.83 -0.83 -112.15
C GLU A 33 47.08 -1.85 -111.04
N ARG A 34 48.07 -2.75 -111.23
CA ARG A 34 48.45 -3.70 -110.18
C ARG A 34 49.08 -2.99 -108.98
N LYS A 35 49.95 -2.01 -109.22
CA LYS A 35 50.49 -1.12 -108.17
C LYS A 35 49.39 -0.34 -107.46
N LEU A 36 48.41 0.22 -108.18
CA LEU A 36 47.31 0.98 -107.58
C LEU A 36 46.43 0.10 -106.69
N ARG A 37 46.18 -1.15 -107.09
CA ARG A 37 45.38 -2.10 -106.33
C ARG A 37 46.13 -2.63 -105.10
N GLU A 38 47.42 -2.94 -105.24
CA GLU A 38 48.33 -3.27 -104.13
C GLU A 38 48.43 -2.08 -103.14
N ASP A 39 48.50 -0.83 -103.61
CA ASP A 39 48.56 0.37 -102.77
C ASP A 39 47.22 0.70 -102.07
N LEU A 40 46.09 0.41 -102.72
CA LEU A 40 44.74 0.50 -102.13
C LEU A 40 44.51 -0.58 -101.08
N GLU A 41 44.89 -1.84 -101.34
CA GLU A 41 44.82 -2.92 -100.37
C GLU A 41 45.72 -2.66 -99.16
N LYS A 42 46.92 -2.12 -99.40
CA LYS A 42 47.83 -1.70 -98.35
C LYS A 42 47.24 -0.57 -97.49
N LYS A 43 46.72 0.50 -98.09
CA LYS A 43 46.02 1.58 -97.37
C LYS A 43 44.79 1.09 -96.61
N LEU A 44 44.05 0.13 -97.16
CA LEU A 44 42.87 -0.45 -96.54
C LEU A 44 43.23 -1.38 -95.38
N SER A 45 44.35 -2.10 -95.47
CA SER A 45 44.96 -2.87 -94.38
C SER A 45 45.42 -1.94 -93.26
N GLU A 46 46.22 -0.91 -93.58
CA GLU A 46 46.72 0.08 -92.62
C GLU A 46 45.57 0.77 -91.87
N LYS A 47 44.50 1.15 -92.58
CA LYS A 47 43.32 1.80 -91.98
C LYS A 47 42.47 0.84 -91.13
N LYS A 48 42.41 -0.45 -91.49
CA LYS A 48 41.78 -1.50 -90.66
C LYS A 48 42.59 -1.75 -89.38
N GLU A 49 43.91 -1.77 -89.48
CA GLU A 49 44.83 -1.88 -88.34
C GLU A 49 44.63 -0.69 -87.39
N GLU A 50 44.56 0.54 -87.91
CA GLU A 50 44.35 1.75 -87.13
C GLU A 50 42.99 1.78 -86.41
N ILE A 51 41.94 1.28 -87.08
CA ILE A 51 40.60 1.14 -86.47
C ILE A 51 40.60 0.07 -85.38
N ASN A 52 41.29 -1.06 -85.59
CA ASN A 52 41.41 -2.11 -84.57
C ASN A 52 42.17 -1.63 -83.34
N ILE A 53 43.25 -0.84 -83.53
CA ILE A 53 44.00 -0.22 -82.43
C ILE A 53 43.08 0.72 -81.63
N LYS A 54 42.35 1.63 -82.31
CA LYS A 54 41.40 2.54 -81.64
C LYS A 54 40.27 1.81 -80.93
N LEU A 55 39.77 0.70 -81.50
CA LEU A 55 38.76 -0.15 -80.86
C LEU A 55 39.33 -0.81 -79.59
N GLN A 56 40.55 -1.36 -79.64
CA GLN A 56 41.19 -1.94 -78.46
C GLN A 56 41.45 -0.89 -77.37
N GLU A 57 41.90 0.31 -77.74
CA GLU A 57 42.10 1.42 -76.80
C GLU A 57 40.78 1.84 -76.15
N ALA A 58 39.71 2.02 -76.93
CA ALA A 58 38.39 2.34 -76.41
C ALA A 58 37.79 1.22 -75.53
N GLN A 59 38.04 -0.05 -75.89
CA GLN A 59 37.63 -1.20 -75.08
C GLN A 59 38.33 -1.19 -73.72
N LYS A 60 39.64 -0.91 -73.72
CA LYS A 60 40.46 -0.84 -72.51
C LYS A 60 40.04 0.32 -71.61
N GLU A 61 39.79 1.50 -72.18
CA GLU A 61 39.26 2.65 -71.43
C GLU A 61 37.88 2.37 -70.84
N TYR A 62 37.01 1.69 -71.58
CA TYR A 62 35.70 1.27 -71.08
C TYR A 62 35.82 0.30 -69.90
N ASP A 63 36.67 -0.72 -70.02
CA ASP A 63 36.92 -1.68 -68.95
C ASP A 63 37.50 -0.98 -67.70
N ASP A 64 38.45 -0.04 -67.88
CA ASP A 64 39.02 0.76 -66.79
C ASP A 64 37.95 1.63 -66.08
N ILE A 65 37.01 2.23 -66.83
CA ILE A 65 35.90 3.02 -66.26
C ILE A 65 34.95 2.12 -65.47
N ILE A 66 34.60 0.95 -66.01
CA ILE A 66 33.72 -0.01 -65.35
C ILE A 66 34.36 -0.52 -64.06
N ASP A 67 35.65 -0.82 -64.08
CA ASP A 67 36.36 -1.32 -62.90
C ASP A 67 36.52 -0.23 -61.84
N LYS A 68 36.76 1.02 -62.22
CA LYS A 68 36.71 2.17 -61.30
C LYS A 68 35.32 2.35 -60.67
N ALA A 69 34.26 2.32 -61.48
CA ALA A 69 32.90 2.47 -60.99
C ALA A 69 32.50 1.33 -60.03
N LYS A 70 32.94 0.09 -60.31
CA LYS A 70 32.74 -1.05 -59.39
C LYS A 70 33.52 -0.90 -58.10
N ALA A 71 34.76 -0.40 -58.16
CA ALA A 71 35.58 -0.16 -56.99
C ALA A 71 34.95 0.93 -56.10
N GLU A 72 34.53 2.06 -56.68
CA GLU A 72 33.82 3.13 -55.97
C GLU A 72 32.51 2.65 -55.36
N ALA A 73 31.69 1.91 -56.12
CA ALA A 73 30.45 1.33 -55.60
C ALA A 73 30.70 0.38 -54.42
N SER A 74 31.76 -0.45 -54.51
CA SER A 74 32.15 -1.36 -53.43
C SER A 74 32.59 -0.58 -52.18
N GLN A 75 33.37 0.48 -52.36
CA GLN A 75 33.81 1.36 -51.28
C GLN A 75 32.62 2.03 -50.59
N ILE A 76 31.67 2.59 -51.34
CA ILE A 76 30.47 3.23 -50.78
C ILE A 76 29.65 2.22 -49.97
N ILE A 77 29.49 0.99 -50.46
CA ILE A 77 28.76 -0.07 -49.74
C ILE A 77 29.47 -0.42 -48.43
N GLU A 78 30.80 -0.50 -48.44
CA GLU A 78 31.59 -0.85 -47.27
C GLU A 78 31.58 0.27 -46.22
N GLU A 79 31.73 1.53 -46.64
CA GLU A 79 31.57 2.72 -45.81
C GLU A 79 30.16 2.79 -45.20
N SER A 80 29.12 2.57 -46.01
CA SER A 80 27.72 2.58 -45.54
C SER A 80 27.45 1.47 -44.51
N LYS A 81 28.07 0.30 -44.66
CA LYS A 81 27.94 -0.80 -43.68
C LYS A 81 28.61 -0.44 -42.35
N LEU A 82 29.81 0.12 -42.40
CA LEU A 82 30.55 0.60 -41.23
C LEU A 82 29.79 1.71 -40.51
N GLU A 83 29.23 2.66 -41.26
CA GLU A 83 28.43 3.75 -40.69
C GLU A 83 27.14 3.23 -40.06
N ARG A 84 26.44 2.28 -40.71
CA ARG A 84 25.27 1.61 -40.13
C ARG A 84 25.59 0.94 -38.80
N GLU A 85 26.66 0.16 -38.73
CA GLU A 85 27.07 -0.52 -37.49
C GLU A 85 27.40 0.48 -36.37
N ASN A 86 28.08 1.58 -36.71
CA ASN A 86 28.37 2.64 -35.74
C ASN A 86 27.11 3.34 -35.24
N ILE A 87 26.14 3.62 -36.12
CA ILE A 87 24.87 4.23 -35.75
C ILE A 87 24.05 3.28 -34.86
N GLU A 88 23.94 2.00 -35.24
CA GLU A 88 23.24 1.00 -34.44
C GLU A 88 23.85 0.86 -33.05
N LYS A 89 25.18 0.81 -32.96
CA LYS A 89 25.88 0.71 -31.67
C LYS A 89 25.65 1.95 -30.79
N LYS A 90 25.75 3.15 -31.36
CA LYS A 90 25.50 4.40 -30.62
C LYS A 90 24.05 4.49 -30.15
N ALA A 91 23.09 4.22 -31.03
CA ALA A 91 21.67 4.27 -30.69
C ALA A 91 21.33 3.24 -29.60
N TYR A 92 21.94 2.04 -29.65
CA TYR A 92 21.78 1.05 -28.59
C TYR A 92 22.37 1.52 -27.25
N GLU A 93 23.60 2.04 -27.24
CA GLU A 93 24.24 2.55 -26.01
C GLU A 93 23.47 3.73 -25.41
N GLU A 94 23.04 4.69 -26.24
CA GLU A 94 22.24 5.83 -25.81
C GLU A 94 20.87 5.40 -25.27
N GLY A 95 20.17 4.53 -26.00
CA GLY A 95 18.88 3.99 -25.58
C GLY A 95 18.97 3.17 -24.30
N TYR A 96 20.01 2.35 -24.16
CA TYR A 96 20.27 1.57 -22.94
C TYR A 96 20.58 2.47 -21.75
N ASN A 97 21.49 3.44 -21.90
CA ASN A 97 21.86 4.36 -20.83
C ASN A 97 20.67 5.25 -20.40
N GLN A 98 19.90 5.76 -21.36
CA GLN A 98 18.70 6.54 -21.08
C GLN A 98 17.63 5.70 -20.38
N GLY A 99 17.38 4.47 -20.87
CA GLY A 99 16.43 3.54 -20.27
C GLY A 99 16.81 3.15 -18.84
N LEU A 100 18.10 2.93 -18.59
CA LEU A 100 18.62 2.59 -17.27
C LEU A 100 18.50 3.77 -16.29
N LYS A 101 18.79 5.00 -16.74
CA LYS A 101 18.61 6.21 -15.93
C LYS A 101 17.14 6.46 -15.61
N ASN A 102 16.27 6.43 -16.62
CA ASN A 102 14.84 6.66 -16.44
C ASN A 102 14.22 5.58 -15.54
N GLY A 103 14.53 4.30 -15.79
CA GLY A 103 14.01 3.20 -14.97
C GLY A 103 14.47 3.26 -13.52
N TYR A 104 15.70 3.75 -13.26
CA TYR A 104 16.16 3.99 -11.91
C TYR A 104 15.42 5.15 -11.23
N GLU A 105 15.29 6.29 -11.90
CA GLU A 105 14.59 7.47 -11.35
C GLU A 105 13.09 7.20 -11.11
N ASP A 106 12.40 6.61 -12.09
CA ASP A 106 10.98 6.28 -11.99
C ASP A 106 10.73 5.22 -10.93
N GLY A 107 11.51 4.12 -10.96
CA GLY A 107 11.39 3.05 -9.97
C GLY A 107 11.73 3.50 -8.55
N TYR A 108 12.73 4.39 -8.40
CA TYR A 108 13.07 4.99 -7.12
C TYR A 108 11.95 5.90 -6.63
N LYS A 109 11.41 6.78 -7.49
CA LYS A 109 10.37 7.73 -7.10
C LYS A 109 9.07 7.05 -6.73
N GLU A 110 8.58 6.14 -7.56
CA GLU A 110 7.33 5.42 -7.33
C GLU A 110 7.44 4.53 -6.08
N SER A 111 8.54 3.78 -5.93
CA SER A 111 8.75 2.97 -4.74
C SER A 111 8.98 3.80 -3.48
N TYR A 112 9.72 4.91 -3.55
CA TYR A 112 10.06 5.70 -2.37
C TYR A 112 8.87 6.53 -1.88
N GLU A 113 8.15 7.21 -2.78
CA GLU A 113 7.02 8.06 -2.42
C GLU A 113 5.83 7.23 -1.91
N GLU A 114 5.39 6.21 -2.65
CA GLU A 114 4.23 5.41 -2.24
C GLU A 114 4.50 4.60 -0.97
N ASN A 115 5.66 3.95 -0.86
CA ASN A 115 5.94 3.13 0.33
C ASN A 115 6.19 3.98 1.57
N ILE A 116 6.79 5.17 1.46
CA ILE A 116 6.97 6.04 2.63
C ILE A 116 5.65 6.63 3.09
N GLU A 117 4.80 7.08 2.17
CA GLU A 117 3.50 7.64 2.55
C GLU A 117 2.62 6.56 3.19
N LYS A 118 2.60 5.36 2.60
CA LYS A 118 1.91 4.21 3.19
C LYS A 118 2.48 3.82 4.56
N ALA A 119 3.80 3.73 4.69
CA ALA A 119 4.45 3.40 5.96
C ALA A 119 4.20 4.47 7.04
N LYS A 120 4.18 5.75 6.68
CA LYS A 120 3.81 6.84 7.60
C LYS A 120 2.37 6.68 8.08
N LYS A 121 1.43 6.46 7.16
CA LYS A 121 0.03 6.29 7.49
C LYS A 121 -0.21 5.06 8.39
N GLU A 122 0.40 3.92 8.05
CA GLU A 122 0.34 2.71 8.88
C GLU A 122 0.96 2.95 10.26
N SER A 123 2.09 3.67 10.33
CA SER A 123 2.72 4.03 11.60
C SER A 123 1.83 4.93 12.46
N GLU A 124 1.22 5.95 11.87
CA GLU A 124 0.27 6.84 12.56
C GLU A 124 -0.96 6.08 13.06
N GLU A 125 -1.51 5.17 12.27
CA GLU A 125 -2.62 4.30 12.68
C GLU A 125 -2.23 3.41 13.86
N ILE A 126 -1.05 2.79 13.83
CA ILE A 126 -0.52 1.98 14.95
C ILE A 126 -0.38 2.83 16.21
N VAL A 127 0.20 4.02 16.11
CA VAL A 127 0.39 4.93 17.26
C VAL A 127 -0.95 5.38 17.84
N ASN A 128 -1.91 5.75 16.98
CA ASN A 128 -3.24 6.16 17.40
C ASN A 128 -4.00 5.01 18.09
N ASN A 129 -3.93 3.81 17.53
CA ASN A 129 -4.55 2.62 18.11
C ASN A 129 -3.93 2.26 19.46
N ALA A 130 -2.60 2.30 19.57
CA ALA A 130 -1.90 2.06 20.82
C ALA A 130 -2.26 3.11 21.89
N SER A 131 -2.34 4.38 21.51
CA SER A 131 -2.73 5.48 22.40
C SER A 131 -4.17 5.30 22.91
N LYS A 132 -5.09 4.96 22.01
CA LYS A 132 -6.50 4.69 22.36
C LYS A 132 -6.64 3.50 23.31
N LEU A 133 -5.92 2.41 23.03
CA LEU A 133 -5.90 1.23 23.89
C LEU A 133 -5.38 1.57 25.30
N LEU A 134 -4.33 2.40 25.38
CA LEU A 134 -3.75 2.81 26.66
C LEU A 134 -4.73 3.66 27.49
N ILE A 135 -5.48 4.56 26.85
CA ILE A 135 -6.54 5.34 27.53
C ILE A 135 -7.65 4.40 28.03
N GLN A 136 -8.15 3.52 27.17
CA GLN A 136 -9.18 2.54 27.54
C GLN A 136 -8.75 1.64 28.70
N ALA A 137 -7.48 1.21 28.71
CA ALA A 137 -6.92 0.41 29.79
C ALA A 137 -6.89 1.19 31.11
N LYS A 138 -6.48 2.47 31.09
CA LYS A 138 -6.51 3.34 32.28
C LYS A 138 -7.92 3.54 32.82
N ASP A 139 -8.88 3.80 31.95
CA ASP A 139 -10.28 3.97 32.33
C ASP A 139 -10.84 2.69 32.97
N LYS A 140 -10.53 1.52 32.39
CA LYS A 140 -10.92 0.22 32.94
C LYS A 140 -10.31 -0.06 34.31
N VAL A 141 -9.05 0.32 34.53
CA VAL A 141 -8.42 0.19 35.85
C VAL A 141 -9.11 1.10 36.88
N ALA A 142 -9.40 2.36 36.51
CA ALA A 142 -10.08 3.29 37.41
C ALA A 142 -11.51 2.81 37.76
N GLU A 143 -12.27 2.34 36.77
CA GLU A 143 -13.59 1.75 36.96
C GLU A 143 -13.53 0.54 37.91
N TYR A 144 -12.60 -0.39 37.66
CA TYR A 144 -12.38 -1.56 38.51
C TYR A 144 -12.02 -1.19 39.95
N MET A 145 -11.15 -0.19 40.15
CA MET A 145 -10.80 0.29 41.49
C MET A 145 -11.99 0.90 42.23
N ASN A 146 -12.83 1.68 41.55
CA ASN A 146 -14.03 2.28 42.16
C ASN A 146 -15.07 1.21 42.54
N LEU A 147 -15.37 0.29 41.62
CA LEU A 147 -16.30 -0.82 41.88
C LEU A 147 -15.84 -1.66 43.08
N ASN A 148 -14.57 -2.04 43.10
CA ASN A 148 -14.02 -2.82 44.20
C ASN A 148 -14.03 -2.04 45.52
N LYS A 149 -13.80 -0.72 45.50
CA LYS A 149 -13.87 0.10 46.72
C LYS A 149 -15.29 0.08 47.30
N GLU A 150 -16.31 0.25 46.47
CA GLU A 150 -17.70 0.16 46.91
C GLU A 150 -18.04 -1.24 47.46
N GLU A 151 -17.61 -2.31 46.79
CA GLU A 151 -17.85 -3.68 47.25
C GLU A 151 -17.17 -3.94 48.61
N ILE A 152 -15.91 -3.53 48.77
CA ILE A 152 -15.18 -3.67 50.04
C ILE A 152 -15.90 -2.90 51.15
N LEU A 153 -16.39 -1.68 50.88
CA LEU A 153 -17.16 -0.91 51.86
C LEU A 153 -18.47 -1.61 52.23
N LYS A 154 -19.22 -2.12 51.24
CA LYS A 154 -20.47 -2.88 51.48
C LYS A 154 -20.22 -4.13 52.33
N ILE A 155 -19.17 -4.89 52.04
CA ILE A 155 -18.77 -6.07 52.83
C ILE A 155 -18.41 -5.64 54.25
N SER A 156 -17.62 -4.58 54.40
CA SER A 156 -17.19 -4.07 55.71
C SER A 156 -18.36 -3.61 56.57
N ILE A 157 -19.33 -2.89 55.98
CA ILE A 157 -20.58 -2.47 56.65
C ILE A 157 -21.41 -3.70 57.03
N SER A 158 -21.52 -4.71 56.16
CA SER A 158 -22.25 -5.94 56.46
C SER A 158 -21.64 -6.71 57.63
N ILE A 159 -20.31 -6.82 57.69
CA ILE A 159 -19.60 -7.46 58.81
C ILE A 159 -19.86 -6.66 60.10
N ALA A 160 -19.74 -5.33 60.06
CA ALA A 160 -19.99 -4.48 61.22
C ALA A 160 -21.44 -4.64 61.72
N GLN A 161 -22.43 -4.63 60.82
CA GLN A 161 -23.84 -4.86 61.17
C GLN A 161 -24.03 -6.23 61.83
N GLN A 162 -23.42 -7.29 61.30
CA GLN A 162 -23.51 -8.63 61.88
C GLN A 162 -22.91 -8.69 63.29
N VAL A 163 -21.70 -8.15 63.49
CA VAL A 163 -21.03 -8.11 64.79
C VAL A 163 -21.85 -7.31 65.81
N LEU A 164 -22.39 -6.15 65.41
CA LEU A 164 -23.24 -5.34 66.28
C LEU A 164 -24.52 -6.11 66.66
N ARG A 165 -25.19 -6.76 65.71
CA ARG A 165 -26.39 -7.56 66.02
C ARG A 165 -26.08 -8.72 66.95
N ASP A 166 -24.92 -9.36 66.82
CA ASP A 166 -24.50 -10.42 67.73
C ASP A 166 -24.23 -9.90 69.14
N GLU A 167 -23.59 -8.73 69.28
CA GLU A 167 -23.37 -8.06 70.58
C GLU A 167 -24.70 -7.70 71.28
N PHE A 168 -25.66 -7.18 70.51
CA PHE A 168 -26.97 -6.79 71.05
C PHE A 168 -27.93 -7.97 71.31
N LYS A 169 -27.54 -9.22 71.04
CA LYS A 169 -28.28 -10.38 71.59
C LYS A 169 -28.21 -10.44 73.12
N SER A 170 -27.21 -9.78 73.72
CA SER A 170 -27.13 -9.59 75.17
C SER A 170 -28.07 -8.47 75.63
N GLU A 171 -28.94 -8.78 76.60
CA GLU A 171 -29.86 -7.79 77.17
C GLU A 171 -29.14 -6.61 77.84
N SER A 172 -28.01 -6.87 78.51
CA SER A 172 -27.22 -5.84 79.22
C SER A 172 -26.65 -4.78 78.28
N SER A 173 -26.29 -5.16 77.06
CA SER A 173 -25.78 -4.25 76.04
C SER A 173 -26.87 -3.29 75.59
N MET A 174 -28.12 -3.77 75.47
CA MET A 174 -29.26 -2.93 75.12
C MET A 174 -29.64 -1.97 76.25
N ASN A 175 -29.68 -2.44 77.49
CA ASN A 175 -29.99 -1.56 78.60
C ASN A 175 -28.94 -0.45 78.76
N THR A 176 -27.66 -0.79 78.63
CA THR A 176 -26.56 0.19 78.69
C THR A 176 -26.72 1.27 77.61
N LEU A 177 -27.10 0.88 76.38
CA LEU A 177 -27.34 1.82 75.30
C LEU A 177 -28.50 2.77 75.63
N LEU A 178 -29.64 2.23 76.07
CA LEU A 178 -30.84 3.02 76.37
C LEU A 178 -30.64 3.94 77.57
N THR A 179 -30.00 3.47 78.64
CA THR A 179 -29.66 4.29 79.80
C THR A 179 -28.79 5.48 79.41
N LYS A 180 -27.76 5.27 78.57
CA LYS A 180 -26.92 6.36 78.03
C LYS A 180 -27.72 7.36 77.21
N ILE A 181 -28.62 6.90 76.33
CA ILE A 181 -29.46 7.79 75.51
C ILE A 181 -30.38 8.63 76.40
N ILE A 182 -30.98 8.03 77.44
CA ILE A 182 -31.84 8.76 78.38
C ILE A 182 -31.05 9.84 79.13
N GLU A 183 -29.83 9.52 79.56
CA GLU A 183 -28.91 10.46 80.23
C GLU A 183 -28.45 11.59 79.27
N GLU A 184 -28.00 11.25 78.06
CA GLU A 184 -27.44 12.18 77.08
C GLU A 184 -28.47 13.17 76.54
N TYR A 185 -29.70 12.71 76.26
CA TYR A 185 -30.77 13.55 75.75
C TYR A 185 -31.56 14.26 76.86
N GLU A 186 -31.12 14.14 78.12
CA GLU A 186 -31.77 14.69 79.32
C GLU A 186 -33.30 14.50 79.29
N LEU A 187 -33.77 13.28 79.01
CA LEU A 187 -35.20 13.00 78.87
C LEU A 187 -35.87 13.09 80.26
N LYS A 188 -36.27 14.31 80.64
CA LYS A 188 -36.84 14.69 81.95
C LYS A 188 -38.37 14.53 82.03
N GLU A 189 -39.00 14.17 80.91
CA GLU A 189 -40.46 14.00 80.77
C GLU A 189 -40.82 12.51 80.72
N ASN A 190 -42.12 12.20 80.72
CA ASN A 190 -42.58 10.83 80.58
C ASN A 190 -42.27 10.30 79.17
N ILE A 191 -41.64 9.13 79.09
CA ILE A 191 -41.21 8.50 77.84
C ILE A 191 -41.74 7.08 77.72
N VAL A 192 -42.00 6.64 76.49
CA VAL A 192 -42.37 5.28 76.15
C VAL A 192 -41.24 4.67 75.32
N ILE A 193 -40.74 3.51 75.73
CA ILE A 193 -39.67 2.78 75.05
C ILE A 193 -40.27 1.49 74.49
N LYS A 194 -40.32 1.35 73.17
CA LYS A 194 -40.71 0.12 72.48
C LYS A 194 -39.46 -0.67 72.13
N VAL A 195 -39.43 -1.94 72.53
CA VAL A 195 -38.29 -2.85 72.34
C VAL A 195 -38.77 -4.23 71.90
N ASN A 196 -37.86 -5.00 71.32
CA ASN A 196 -38.08 -6.44 71.11
C ASN A 196 -38.40 -7.12 72.47
N PRO A 197 -39.30 -8.14 72.50
CA PRO A 197 -39.65 -8.86 73.74
C PRO A 197 -38.44 -9.37 74.52
N LEU A 198 -37.34 -9.71 73.85
CA LEU A 198 -36.09 -10.17 74.47
C LEU A 198 -35.54 -9.19 75.53
N TYR A 199 -35.76 -7.88 75.40
CA TYR A 199 -35.18 -6.88 76.30
C TYR A 199 -36.09 -6.41 77.42
N LYS A 200 -37.40 -6.67 77.32
CA LYS A 200 -38.42 -6.01 78.16
C LYS A 200 -38.18 -6.20 79.65
N ASP A 201 -37.99 -7.44 80.09
CA ASP A 201 -37.89 -7.76 81.52
C ASP A 201 -36.58 -7.21 82.11
N SER A 202 -35.47 -7.36 81.39
CA SER A 202 -34.17 -6.79 81.75
C SER A 202 -34.23 -5.28 81.92
N LEU A 203 -34.80 -4.60 80.92
CA LEU A 203 -34.86 -3.15 80.88
C LEU A 203 -35.78 -2.58 81.97
N ASN A 204 -36.91 -3.25 82.26
CA ASN A 204 -37.78 -2.88 83.36
C ASN A 204 -37.06 -2.92 84.71
N ASN A 205 -36.28 -3.98 84.97
CA ASN A 205 -35.50 -4.11 86.20
C ASN A 205 -34.43 -3.01 86.32
N GLU A 206 -33.78 -2.66 85.20
CA GLU A 206 -32.78 -1.59 85.19
C GLU A 206 -33.41 -0.21 85.42
N ILE A 207 -34.56 0.07 84.79
CA ILE A 207 -35.31 1.32 85.00
C ILE A 207 -35.77 1.46 86.45
N LEU A 208 -36.25 0.38 87.08
CA LEU A 208 -36.60 0.39 88.50
C LEU A 208 -35.39 0.77 89.37
N SER A 209 -34.24 0.16 89.10
CA SER A 209 -32.99 0.44 89.80
C SER A 209 -32.53 1.91 89.62
N LEU A 210 -32.69 2.46 88.41
CA LEU A 210 -32.37 3.86 88.11
C LEU A 210 -33.32 4.85 88.79
N LYS A 211 -34.61 4.51 88.91
CA LYS A 211 -35.60 5.28 89.68
C LYS A 211 -35.25 5.30 91.17
N GLU A 212 -34.88 4.17 91.76
CA GLU A 212 -34.46 4.08 93.16
C GLU A 212 -33.20 4.91 93.47
N CYS A 213 -32.29 5.01 92.49
CA CYS A 213 -31.08 5.84 92.59
C CYS A 213 -31.32 7.35 92.33
N ASN A 214 -32.58 7.79 92.16
CA ASN A 214 -32.96 9.17 91.79
C ASN A 214 -32.29 9.71 90.50
N LYS A 215 -31.90 8.82 89.58
CA LYS A 215 -31.28 9.20 88.29
C LYS A 215 -32.30 9.53 87.20
N LEU A 216 -33.57 9.15 87.39
CA LEU A 216 -34.68 9.41 86.47
C LEU A 216 -35.73 10.30 87.14
N LYS A 217 -36.16 11.38 86.46
CA LYS A 217 -37.17 12.33 86.96
C LYS A 217 -38.57 12.13 86.36
N GLY A 218 -38.67 11.49 85.20
CA GLY A 218 -39.94 11.18 84.52
C GLY A 218 -40.31 9.70 84.60
N ASP A 219 -41.55 9.38 84.25
CA ASP A 219 -42.00 7.99 84.12
C ASP A 219 -41.55 7.39 82.79
N VAL A 220 -40.92 6.22 82.87
CA VAL A 220 -40.49 5.42 81.71
C VAL A 220 -41.41 4.21 81.61
N PHE A 221 -42.07 4.04 80.46
CA PHE A 221 -42.93 2.91 80.17
C PHE A 221 -42.28 2.03 79.10
N VAL A 222 -42.03 0.76 79.39
CA VAL A 222 -41.47 -0.20 78.41
C VAL A 222 -42.59 -1.03 77.80
N LEU A 223 -42.67 -1.04 76.46
CA LEU A 223 -43.60 -1.84 75.68
C LEU A 223 -42.83 -2.84 74.83
N GLU A 224 -43.33 -4.06 74.74
CA GLU A 224 -42.85 -5.02 73.74
C GLU A 224 -43.48 -4.77 72.39
N ASP A 225 -42.65 -4.90 71.35
CA ASP A 225 -43.06 -4.81 69.96
C ASP A 225 -42.28 -5.85 69.15
N GLU A 226 -42.96 -6.90 68.69
CA GLU A 226 -42.35 -7.97 67.88
C GLU A 226 -41.91 -7.49 66.50
N SER A 227 -42.39 -6.33 66.03
CA SER A 227 -41.95 -5.75 64.77
C SER A 227 -40.57 -5.07 64.86
N ILE A 228 -40.04 -4.89 66.08
CA ILE A 228 -38.73 -4.30 66.31
C ILE A 228 -37.67 -5.41 66.34
N ASP A 229 -36.72 -5.32 65.41
CA ASP A 229 -35.58 -6.23 65.35
C ASP A 229 -34.65 -6.12 66.58
N ILE A 230 -33.98 -7.23 66.89
CA ILE A 230 -32.95 -7.31 67.92
C ILE A 230 -31.85 -6.27 67.64
N GLY A 231 -31.50 -5.49 68.67
CA GLY A 231 -30.55 -4.38 68.61
C GLY A 231 -31.15 -3.02 68.29
N ASN A 232 -32.48 -2.92 68.19
CA ASN A 232 -33.19 -1.65 67.96
C ASN A 232 -34.20 -1.35 69.06
N ALA A 233 -34.52 -0.07 69.23
CA ALA A 233 -35.60 0.43 70.06
C ALA A 233 -36.19 1.72 69.47
N ILE A 234 -37.40 2.03 69.89
CA ILE A 234 -38.07 3.27 69.57
C ILE A 234 -38.41 3.99 70.87
N ILE A 235 -37.96 5.23 71.00
CA ILE A 235 -38.26 6.09 72.15
C ILE A 235 -39.27 7.14 71.71
N GLU A 236 -40.41 7.21 72.38
CA GLU A 236 -41.50 8.17 72.10
C GLU A 236 -41.74 9.08 73.31
N ASN A 237 -41.91 10.36 73.04
CA ASN A 237 -42.32 11.37 74.02
C ASN A 237 -43.36 12.32 73.40
N ILE A 238 -43.82 13.32 74.16
CA ILE A 238 -44.80 14.30 73.66
C ILE A 238 -44.27 15.18 72.51
N LYS A 239 -42.95 15.25 72.32
CA LYS A 239 -42.28 16.08 71.31
C LYS A 239 -41.97 15.30 70.02
N GLY A 240 -42.02 13.97 70.06
CA GLY A 240 -41.80 13.14 68.88
C GLY A 240 -41.32 11.73 69.19
N ARG A 241 -40.80 11.09 68.15
CA ARG A 241 -40.28 9.72 68.14
C ARG A 241 -38.82 9.72 67.70
N ILE A 242 -37.99 8.92 68.37
CA ILE A 242 -36.59 8.69 68.03
C ILE A 242 -36.40 7.18 67.81
N ILE A 243 -35.79 6.81 66.69
CA ILE A 243 -35.38 5.42 66.41
C ILE A 243 -33.91 5.29 66.78
N VAL A 244 -33.59 4.31 67.61
CA VAL A 244 -32.23 4.09 68.13
C VAL A 244 -31.85 2.63 67.98
N GLY A 245 -30.57 2.35 67.77
CA GLY A 245 -30.08 0.98 67.63
C GLY A 245 -29.15 0.78 66.45
N VAL A 246 -28.88 -0.49 66.15
CA VAL A 246 -27.93 -0.91 65.13
C VAL A 246 -28.29 -0.34 63.75
N ASP A 247 -29.56 -0.37 63.37
CA ASP A 247 -29.94 0.02 62.01
C ASP A 247 -29.86 1.54 61.80
N ALA A 248 -30.25 2.33 62.79
CA ALA A 248 -30.10 3.79 62.72
C ALA A 248 -28.62 4.21 62.56
N VAL A 249 -27.70 3.55 63.28
CA VAL A 249 -26.26 3.81 63.18
C VAL A 249 -25.71 3.35 61.82
N ILE A 250 -26.06 2.14 61.39
CA ILE A 250 -25.58 1.59 60.12
C ILE A 250 -26.09 2.41 58.93
N ASP A 251 -27.32 2.88 58.96
CA ASP A 251 -27.86 3.72 57.89
C ASP A 251 -27.17 5.08 57.83
N LYS A 252 -26.84 5.67 58.98
CA LYS A 252 -26.03 6.89 59.00
C LYS A 252 -24.61 6.66 58.49
N VAL A 253 -24.00 5.53 58.83
CA VAL A 253 -22.68 5.15 58.30
C VAL A 253 -22.72 4.92 56.79
N LYS A 254 -23.79 4.31 56.26
CA LYS A 254 -23.97 4.16 54.81
C LYS A 254 -24.10 5.52 54.11
N GLU A 255 -24.91 6.44 54.65
CA GLU A 255 -25.10 7.78 54.07
C GLU A 255 -23.79 8.58 53.96
N GLU A 256 -22.88 8.42 54.91
CA GLU A 256 -21.60 9.15 54.92
C GLU A 256 -20.49 8.46 54.10
N LEU A 257 -20.58 7.15 53.86
CA LEU A 257 -19.51 6.35 53.26
C LEU A 257 -19.80 5.81 51.85
N LEU A 258 -21.08 5.72 51.44
CA LEU A 258 -21.53 5.22 50.14
C LEU A 258 -22.23 6.32 49.36
#